data_AF-M1N2Y0-F1
#
_entry.id   AF-M1N2Y0-F1
#
_cell.length_a   1.000
_cell.length_b   1.000
_cell.length_c   1.000
_cell.angle_alpha   90.00
_cell.angle_beta   90.00
_cell.angle_gamma   90.00
#
_symmetry.space_group_name_H-M   'P 1'
#
loop_
_entity.id
_entity.type
_entity.pdbx_description
1 polymer ?
#
loop_
_entity_poly.entity_id
_entity_poly.type
_entity_poly.pdbx_seq_one_letter_code
_entity_poly.pdbx_strand_id
1 'polypeptide(L)'
;MNINNFKEYIDKTILKRGYDYYTDGNILNSCNVEDNTYTFEVQGSEYYQVVVQLDDNGEIIHSECDCPYDFGPICKHEVAAYFELAEHMSKSVNKNDKNANNVINNEKLIKKKAKEPEIKEVLSNLSKEKLIDIILEITQNNRILKNSLVVRYSKGNSEQELHKCKKLIDSIVRKHLGREDFISYREAGDFVSDMEVLLEKIKETEDIILAFDIAFLVIDEGIEAFQYADDSDGDIGYLVSETINLIGEVIGYNEDIDVNIKEELFEKLLSKSESKVFDEWTDYRIDMLELCAEVAATEVIRNKLKTKLNYLIDNNSNNEYMKYSDESMHHILFNMVNKYGTEEEAEQFIKDNLKFSSFRELFINKYLNEKDYEKVIELALEGEKQDARFAGLILKWKQMRYKAYKELDLKDDQRNLAKELLFEGKFEYYKELKELAEDKISFYNNLKQELKVKEDWHSKSMFLQIILEEKDLNEIMDYVRDNPTSIDRYADILIDKFKDEVIEIYKKYIKFEASRASNRSHYKSVCAIIRKYKKIAGKQSQIPIVNELIALYRKKPAFLDELSRIK
;
A
#
# COMPACT_ATOMS: atom_id res chain seq x y z
N MET A 1 12.05 -21.13 -22.01
CA MET A 1 11.53 -21.01 -23.38
C MET A 1 12.45 -20.03 -24.06
N ASN A 2 13.10 -20.37 -25.18
CA ASN A 2 14.12 -19.51 -25.77
C ASN A 2 13.50 -18.49 -26.75
N ILE A 3 14.05 -17.27 -26.80
CA ILE A 3 13.59 -16.22 -27.73
C ILE A 3 13.74 -16.62 -29.21
N ASN A 4 14.61 -17.59 -29.51
CA ASN A 4 14.80 -18.08 -30.88
C ASN A 4 13.81 -19.19 -31.29
N ASN A 5 13.13 -19.84 -30.34
CA ASN A 5 12.23 -20.98 -30.61
C ASN A 5 10.89 -20.94 -29.87
N PHE A 6 10.53 -19.82 -29.24
CA PHE A 6 9.27 -19.65 -28.49
C PHE A 6 8.02 -20.07 -29.28
N LYS A 7 8.06 -19.92 -30.62
CA LYS A 7 6.98 -20.31 -31.55
C LYS A 7 6.56 -21.78 -31.44
N GLU A 8 7.44 -22.65 -30.95
CA GLU A 8 7.17 -24.08 -30.76
C GLU A 8 6.42 -24.39 -29.45
N TYR A 9 6.42 -23.47 -28.49
CA TYR A 9 5.92 -23.67 -27.13
C TYR A 9 4.59 -22.96 -26.85
N ILE A 10 4.13 -22.10 -27.76
CA ILE A 10 2.92 -21.27 -27.59
C ILE A 10 1.77 -21.83 -28.43
N ASP A 11 0.54 -21.76 -27.89
CA ASP A 11 -0.67 -22.18 -28.61
C ASP A 11 -0.79 -21.46 -29.96
N LYS A 12 -1.13 -22.20 -31.02
CA LYS A 12 -1.17 -21.68 -32.40
C LYS A 12 -2.11 -20.48 -32.57
N THR A 13 -3.19 -20.42 -31.79
CA THR A 13 -4.17 -19.33 -31.86
C THR A 13 -3.61 -18.06 -31.25
N ILE A 14 -2.95 -18.16 -30.10
CA ILE A 14 -2.30 -17.03 -29.41
C ILE A 14 -1.07 -16.57 -30.18
N LEU A 15 -0.27 -17.51 -30.69
CA LEU A 15 0.88 -17.22 -31.54
C LEU A 15 0.49 -16.40 -32.77
N LYS A 16 -0.59 -16.80 -33.46
CA LYS A 16 -1.10 -16.06 -34.62
C LYS A 16 -1.53 -14.64 -34.24
N ARG A 17 -2.33 -14.49 -33.17
CA ARG A 17 -2.81 -13.17 -32.72
C ARG A 17 -1.67 -12.24 -32.31
N GLY A 18 -0.65 -12.76 -31.63
CA GLY A 18 0.51 -11.96 -31.26
C GLY A 18 1.40 -11.60 -32.45
N TYR A 19 1.52 -12.50 -33.44
CA TYR A 19 2.18 -12.18 -34.71
C TYR A 19 1.45 -11.07 -35.46
N ASP A 20 0.11 -11.13 -35.54
CA ASP A 20 -0.72 -10.09 -36.16
C ASP A 20 -0.46 -8.72 -35.49
N TYR A 21 -0.43 -8.66 -34.16
CA TYR A 21 -0.14 -7.42 -33.40
C TYR A 21 1.26 -6.86 -33.68
N TYR A 22 2.27 -7.73 -33.77
CA TYR A 22 3.62 -7.32 -34.14
C TYR A 22 3.67 -6.77 -35.58
N THR A 23 3.06 -7.45 -36.55
CA THR A 23 3.08 -7.01 -37.96
C THR A 23 2.25 -5.76 -38.22
N ASP A 24 1.20 -5.52 -37.42
CA ASP A 24 0.35 -4.34 -37.50
C ASP A 24 1.00 -3.09 -36.87
N GLY A 25 2.19 -3.22 -36.28
CA GLY A 25 2.94 -2.11 -35.70
C GLY A 25 2.40 -1.64 -34.35
N ASN A 26 1.72 -2.52 -33.60
CA ASN A 26 1.11 -2.19 -32.32
C ASN A 26 2.11 -2.11 -31.15
N ILE A 27 3.42 -2.22 -31.42
CA ILE A 27 4.47 -2.04 -30.41
C ILE A 27 4.99 -0.61 -30.57
N LEU A 28 4.63 0.26 -29.61
CA LEU A 28 4.84 1.69 -29.73
C LEU A 28 6.24 2.11 -29.27
N ASN A 29 6.70 1.51 -28.18
CA ASN A 29 7.99 1.79 -27.57
C ASN A 29 8.63 0.49 -27.09
N SER A 30 9.96 0.42 -27.17
CA SER A 30 10.76 -0.60 -26.49
C SER A 30 11.95 0.05 -25.80
N CYS A 31 12.14 -0.29 -24.53
CA CYS A 31 13.27 0.18 -23.72
C CYS A 31 14.02 -1.04 -23.17
N ASN A 32 15.33 -1.05 -23.35
CA ASN A 32 16.19 -1.96 -22.59
C ASN A 32 16.49 -1.29 -21.24
N VAL A 33 16.13 -1.99 -20.17
CA VAL A 33 16.51 -1.66 -18.80
C VAL A 33 17.75 -2.50 -18.47
N GLU A 34 18.60 -2.01 -17.57
CA GLU A 34 19.78 -2.75 -17.10
C GLU A 34 19.41 -4.21 -16.70
N ASP A 35 20.35 -5.16 -16.87
CA ASP A 35 20.20 -6.61 -16.61
C ASP A 35 19.31 -7.42 -17.59
N ASN A 36 19.48 -7.23 -18.91
CA ASN A 36 18.77 -8.00 -19.96
C ASN A 36 17.23 -8.00 -19.80
N THR A 37 16.68 -6.95 -19.20
CA THR A 37 15.25 -6.74 -19.01
C THR A 37 14.74 -5.77 -20.07
N TYR A 38 13.67 -6.15 -20.76
CA TYR A 38 13.11 -5.40 -21.87
C TYR A 38 11.66 -5.07 -21.58
N THR A 39 11.30 -3.79 -21.70
CA THR A 39 9.94 -3.31 -21.49
C THR A 39 9.36 -2.82 -22.81
N PHE A 40 8.13 -3.23 -23.10
CA PHE A 40 7.38 -2.87 -24.30
C PHE A 40 6.05 -2.23 -23.94
N GLU A 41 5.65 -1.24 -24.71
CA GLU A 41 4.31 -0.67 -24.69
C GLU A 41 3.55 -1.18 -25.92
N VAL A 42 2.47 -1.94 -25.68
CA VAL A 42 1.71 -2.62 -26.73
C VAL A 42 0.29 -2.08 -26.79
N GLN A 43 -0.11 -1.54 -27.94
CA GLN A 43 -1.45 -1.04 -28.20
C GLN A 43 -2.45 -2.20 -28.43
N GLY A 44 -3.44 -2.32 -27.55
CA GLY A 44 -4.58 -3.23 -27.67
C GLY A 44 -5.91 -2.48 -27.61
N SER A 45 -6.85 -2.97 -26.80
CA SER A 45 -8.05 -2.20 -26.41
C SER A 45 -7.70 -0.98 -25.55
N GLU A 46 -6.58 -1.08 -24.82
CA GLU A 46 -5.91 -0.05 -24.02
C GLU A 46 -4.40 -0.20 -24.30
N TYR A 47 -3.54 0.65 -23.70
CA TYR A 47 -2.09 0.42 -23.73
C TYR A 47 -1.71 -0.58 -22.64
N TYR A 48 -0.92 -1.58 -23.01
CA TYR A 48 -0.47 -2.64 -22.12
C TYR A 48 1.04 -2.66 -22.02
N GLN A 49 1.57 -2.71 -20.81
CA GLN A 49 2.99 -2.87 -20.56
C GLN A 49 3.36 -4.36 -20.52
N VAL A 50 4.41 -4.72 -21.26
CA VAL A 50 4.98 -6.06 -21.28
C VAL A 50 6.43 -5.99 -20.82
N VAL A 51 6.80 -6.82 -19.84
CA VAL A 51 8.18 -6.93 -19.34
C VAL A 51 8.71 -8.32 -19.65
N VAL A 52 9.83 -8.41 -20.36
CA VAL A 52 10.50 -9.67 -20.72
C VAL A 52 11.95 -9.64 -20.24
N GLN A 53 12.36 -10.60 -19.44
CA GLN A 53 13.74 -10.75 -18.99
C GLN A 53 14.39 -11.98 -19.61
N LEU A 54 15.60 -11.80 -20.15
CA LEU A 54 16.38 -12.85 -20.78
C LEU A 54 17.64 -13.19 -19.95
N ASP A 55 18.05 -14.45 -19.97
CA ASP A 55 19.40 -14.83 -19.55
C ASP A 55 20.44 -14.61 -20.69
N ASP A 56 21.72 -14.81 -20.38
CA ASP A 56 22.82 -14.66 -21.35
C ASP A 56 22.73 -15.60 -22.57
N ASN A 57 21.90 -16.65 -22.50
CA ASN A 57 21.69 -17.63 -23.57
C ASN A 57 20.38 -17.36 -24.35
N GLY A 58 19.66 -16.28 -24.03
CA GLY A 58 18.39 -15.92 -24.65
C GLY A 58 17.19 -16.75 -24.17
N GLU A 59 17.29 -17.43 -23.02
CA GLU A 59 16.13 -18.01 -22.35
C GLU A 59 15.29 -16.91 -21.70
N ILE A 60 13.98 -16.95 -21.94
CA ILE A 60 13.01 -16.10 -21.26
C ILE A 60 12.86 -16.63 -19.83
N ILE A 61 13.43 -15.92 -18.87
CA ILE A 61 13.38 -16.24 -17.43
C ILE A 61 12.20 -15.58 -16.72
N HIS A 62 11.74 -14.45 -17.24
CA HIS A 62 10.53 -13.76 -16.78
C HIS A 62 9.78 -13.15 -17.96
N SER A 63 8.45 -13.23 -17.93
CA SER A 63 7.58 -12.53 -18.87
C SER A 63 6.26 -12.23 -18.17
N GLU A 64 5.84 -10.98 -18.23
CA GLU A 64 4.56 -10.53 -17.66
C GLU A 64 3.95 -9.44 -18.54
N CYS A 65 2.62 -9.40 -18.56
CA CYS A 65 1.84 -8.34 -19.17
C CYS A 65 0.68 -7.97 -18.25
N ASP A 66 0.44 -6.67 -18.10
CA ASP A 66 -0.63 -6.08 -17.30
C ASP A 66 -2.04 -6.25 -17.91
N CYS A 67 -2.17 -6.88 -19.08
CA CYS A 67 -3.47 -7.03 -19.72
C CYS A 67 -4.38 -8.02 -18.95
N PRO A 68 -5.72 -7.82 -18.97
CA PRO A 68 -6.69 -8.62 -18.18
C PRO A 68 -6.94 -10.03 -18.74
N TYR A 69 -5.96 -10.61 -19.45
CA TYR A 69 -6.07 -11.90 -20.11
C TYR A 69 -5.84 -13.06 -19.12
N ASP A 70 -6.88 -13.87 -18.87
CA ASP A 70 -6.84 -15.01 -17.92
C ASP A 70 -7.06 -16.38 -18.61
N PHE A 71 -6.91 -16.47 -19.93
CA PHE A 71 -7.13 -17.71 -20.68
C PHE A 71 -5.85 -18.56 -20.88
N GLY A 72 -4.71 -18.13 -20.34
CA GLY A 72 -3.43 -18.83 -20.47
C GLY A 72 -2.27 -18.06 -19.85
N PRO A 73 -1.10 -18.71 -19.72
CA PRO A 73 0.08 -18.12 -19.06
C PRO A 73 0.82 -17.09 -19.92
N ILE A 74 0.48 -16.98 -21.20
CA ILE A 74 1.10 -16.03 -22.13
C ILE A 74 -0.02 -15.40 -22.95
N CYS A 75 -0.08 -14.07 -22.95
CA CYS A 75 -1.05 -13.31 -23.72
C CYS A 75 -0.54 -12.99 -25.14
N LYS A 76 -1.40 -12.44 -26.01
CA LYS A 76 -1.00 -12.04 -27.36
C LYS A 76 0.01 -10.87 -27.39
N HIS A 77 0.01 -9.99 -26.38
CA HIS A 77 0.94 -8.86 -26.30
C HIS A 77 2.36 -9.32 -25.96
N GLU A 78 2.50 -10.28 -25.05
CA GLU A 78 3.79 -10.93 -24.75
C GLU A 78 4.38 -11.61 -25.99
N VAL A 79 3.53 -12.31 -26.76
CA VAL A 79 3.96 -12.90 -28.04
C VAL A 79 4.45 -11.83 -29.03
N ALA A 80 3.76 -10.70 -29.14
CA ALA A 80 4.17 -9.60 -30.00
C ALA A 80 5.56 -9.06 -29.58
N ALA A 81 5.77 -8.85 -28.28
CA ALA A 81 7.07 -8.47 -27.72
C ALA A 81 8.17 -9.50 -28.01
N TYR A 82 7.86 -10.82 -27.97
CA TYR A 82 8.84 -11.84 -28.33
C TYR A 82 9.25 -11.80 -29.81
N PHE A 83 8.32 -11.48 -30.72
CA PHE A 83 8.65 -11.31 -32.13
C PHE A 83 9.57 -10.11 -32.36
N GLU A 84 9.28 -8.97 -31.71
CA GLU A 84 10.12 -7.76 -31.74
C GLU A 84 11.53 -8.07 -31.21
N LEU A 85 11.62 -8.71 -30.04
CA LEU A 85 12.89 -9.13 -29.44
C LEU A 85 13.69 -10.08 -30.34
N ALA A 86 13.04 -11.09 -30.93
CA ALA A 86 13.69 -12.03 -31.83
C ALA A 86 14.20 -11.33 -33.11
N GLU A 87 13.48 -10.32 -33.62
CA GLU A 87 13.93 -9.53 -34.76
C GLU A 87 15.13 -8.63 -34.40
N HIS A 88 15.06 -7.96 -33.25
CA HIS A 88 16.16 -7.17 -32.69
C HIS A 88 17.44 -8.02 -32.48
N MET A 89 17.29 -9.25 -31.98
CA MET A 89 18.39 -10.20 -31.75
C MET A 89 18.94 -10.80 -33.06
N SER A 90 18.08 -11.13 -34.03
CA SER A 90 18.55 -11.66 -35.32
C SER A 90 19.24 -10.58 -36.18
N LYS A 91 18.87 -9.30 -36.02
CA LYS A 91 19.57 -8.16 -36.63
C LYS A 91 20.94 -7.88 -35.99
N SER A 92 21.18 -8.32 -34.75
CA SER A 92 22.49 -8.20 -34.09
C SER A 92 23.46 -9.33 -34.48
N VAL A 93 22.95 -10.55 -34.72
CA VAL A 93 23.76 -11.73 -35.09
C VAL A 93 24.12 -11.77 -36.59
N ASN A 94 23.24 -11.32 -37.48
CA ASN A 94 23.46 -11.34 -38.95
C ASN A 94 24.48 -10.32 -39.49
N LYS A 95 25.22 -9.61 -38.63
CA LYS A 95 26.35 -8.75 -39.02
C LYS A 95 27.71 -9.42 -38.97
N ASN A 96 27.81 -10.64 -38.43
CA ASN A 96 29.10 -11.28 -38.16
C ASN A 96 29.54 -12.38 -39.14
N ASP A 97 28.77 -12.68 -40.20
CA ASP A 97 29.18 -13.64 -41.22
C ASP A 97 29.16 -13.04 -42.63
N LYS A 98 30.31 -12.48 -43.03
CA LYS A 98 30.95 -12.73 -44.34
C LYS A 98 32.30 -12.01 -44.46
N ASN A 99 33.33 -12.85 -44.60
CA ASN A 99 34.59 -12.65 -45.32
C ASN A 99 35.76 -11.94 -44.61
N ALA A 100 36.64 -12.77 -44.06
CA ALA A 100 38.07 -12.48 -44.00
C ALA A 100 38.77 -12.93 -45.32
N ASN A 101 39.72 -12.10 -45.75
CA ASN A 101 40.79 -12.32 -46.74
C ASN A 101 40.52 -11.99 -48.22
N ASN A 102 40.81 -10.74 -48.62
CA ASN A 102 41.95 -10.47 -49.50
C ASN A 102 42.30 -8.98 -49.61
N VAL A 103 43.60 -8.74 -49.83
CA VAL A 103 44.36 -7.48 -49.71
C VAL A 103 44.27 -6.63 -50.99
N ILE A 104 44.33 -5.30 -50.82
CA ILE A 104 45.00 -4.23 -51.63
C ILE A 104 44.10 -3.01 -51.95
N ASN A 105 44.37 -1.91 -51.22
CA ASN A 105 44.37 -0.47 -51.52
C ASN A 105 43.29 0.18 -52.42
N ASN A 106 42.38 0.99 -51.85
CA ASN A 106 42.48 2.47 -51.74
C ASN A 106 41.16 3.12 -51.30
N GLU A 107 41.28 4.04 -50.34
CA GLU A 107 40.38 5.17 -49.98
C GLU A 107 38.92 4.94 -49.51
N LYS A 108 38.61 5.67 -48.42
CA LYS A 108 37.31 6.20 -47.94
C LYS A 108 36.45 5.38 -46.96
N LEU A 109 36.42 5.94 -45.75
CA LEU A 109 35.29 6.11 -44.83
C LEU A 109 34.97 4.95 -43.86
N ILE A 110 35.61 5.02 -42.70
CA ILE A 110 35.12 4.43 -41.43
C ILE A 110 33.79 5.12 -41.07
N LYS A 111 32.64 4.51 -41.37
CA LYS A 111 31.34 4.96 -40.83
C LYS A 111 31.14 4.33 -39.45
N LYS A 112 31.53 5.09 -38.41
CA LYS A 112 31.04 4.93 -37.03
C LYS A 112 29.51 4.81 -37.07
N LYS A 113 28.97 3.71 -36.56
CA LYS A 113 27.52 3.58 -36.34
C LYS A 113 27.19 4.51 -35.16
N ALA A 114 26.59 5.66 -35.44
CA ALA A 114 26.25 6.65 -34.43
C ALA A 114 25.21 6.06 -33.47
N LYS A 115 25.44 6.17 -32.16
CA LYS A 115 24.40 6.02 -31.13
C LYS A 115 23.30 7.01 -31.50
N GLU A 116 22.04 6.59 -31.54
CA GLU A 116 20.95 7.55 -31.70
C GLU A 116 21.08 8.59 -30.57
N PRO A 117 21.11 9.89 -30.92
CA PRO A 117 21.33 10.92 -29.91
C PRO A 117 20.17 10.91 -28.92
N GLU A 118 20.49 10.87 -27.64
CA GLU A 118 19.47 10.98 -26.59
C GLU A 118 18.73 12.31 -26.74
N ILE A 119 17.43 12.36 -26.43
CA ILE A 119 16.60 13.55 -26.66
C ILE A 119 17.19 14.80 -26.01
N LYS A 120 17.84 14.65 -24.84
CA LYS A 120 18.53 15.74 -24.14
C LYS A 120 19.70 16.29 -24.96
N GLU A 121 20.50 15.45 -25.63
CA GLU A 121 21.57 15.89 -26.53
C GLU A 121 21.00 16.58 -27.77
N VAL A 122 19.89 16.06 -28.34
CA VAL A 122 19.23 16.69 -29.48
C VAL A 122 18.77 18.10 -29.13
N LEU A 123 18.03 18.25 -28.02
CA LEU A 123 17.50 19.53 -27.56
C LEU A 123 18.62 20.50 -27.14
N SER A 124 19.68 20.03 -26.49
CA SER A 124 20.80 20.88 -26.05
C SER A 124 21.59 21.48 -27.23
N ASN A 125 21.54 20.85 -28.40
CA ASN A 125 22.18 21.35 -29.62
C ASN A 125 21.31 22.36 -30.40
N LEU A 126 20.07 22.60 -29.99
CA LEU A 126 19.20 23.59 -30.61
C LEU A 126 19.43 24.98 -30.02
N SER A 127 19.27 26.00 -30.87
CA SER A 127 19.20 27.39 -30.41
C SER A 127 17.99 27.60 -29.51
N LYS A 128 18.08 28.56 -28.59
CA LYS A 128 16.97 28.96 -27.72
C LYS A 128 15.68 29.26 -28.50
N GLU A 129 15.79 29.92 -29.64
CA GLU A 129 14.65 30.29 -30.49
C GLU A 129 13.92 29.03 -31.00
N LYS A 130 14.66 28.07 -31.55
CA LYS A 130 14.10 26.77 -31.97
C LYS A 130 13.46 25.99 -30.83
N LEU A 131 14.05 26.03 -29.63
CA LEU A 131 13.43 25.39 -28.45
C LEU A 131 12.10 26.06 -28.08
N ILE A 132 12.05 27.39 -28.14
CA ILE A 132 10.81 28.15 -27.93
C ILE A 132 9.77 27.79 -29.00
N ASP A 133 10.17 27.72 -30.27
CA ASP A 133 9.26 27.37 -31.38
C ASP A 133 8.65 25.97 -31.19
N ILE A 134 9.47 24.99 -30.79
CA ILE A 134 8.99 23.62 -30.48
C ILE A 134 7.98 23.65 -29.32
N ILE A 135 8.28 24.38 -28.24
CA ILE A 135 7.36 24.50 -27.10
C ILE A 135 6.06 25.20 -27.53
N LEU A 136 6.14 26.24 -28.35
CA LEU A 136 4.97 26.93 -28.90
C LEU A 136 4.13 26.00 -29.77
N GLU A 137 4.75 25.16 -30.59
CA GLU A 137 4.05 24.17 -31.43
C GLU A 137 3.32 23.12 -30.59
N ILE A 138 3.96 22.57 -29.55
CA ILE A 138 3.35 21.58 -28.65
C ILE A 138 2.19 22.22 -27.84
N THR A 139 2.36 23.47 -27.40
CA THR A 139 1.35 24.18 -26.60
C THR A 139 0.17 24.73 -27.41
N GLN A 140 0.25 24.81 -28.74
CA GLN A 140 -0.86 25.27 -29.58
C GLN A 140 -2.10 24.36 -29.44
N ASN A 141 -1.89 23.06 -29.32
CA ASN A 141 -2.97 22.07 -29.22
C ASN A 141 -3.21 21.56 -27.78
N ASN A 142 -2.38 21.97 -26.82
CA ASN A 142 -2.53 21.59 -25.41
C ASN A 142 -2.65 22.83 -24.51
N ARG A 143 -3.91 23.19 -24.20
CA ARG A 143 -4.23 24.38 -23.39
C ARG A 143 -3.75 24.25 -21.93
N ILE A 144 -3.74 23.05 -21.37
CA ILE A 144 -3.26 22.82 -20.01
C ILE A 144 -1.76 23.01 -19.94
N LEU A 145 -1.00 22.38 -20.84
CA LEU A 145 0.45 22.56 -20.94
C LEU A 145 0.81 24.04 -21.14
N LYS A 146 0.04 24.76 -21.97
CA LYS A 146 0.21 26.20 -22.14
C LYS A 146 0.02 26.95 -20.82
N ASN A 147 -1.07 26.68 -20.12
CA ASN A 147 -1.39 27.37 -18.87
C ASN A 147 -0.44 26.99 -17.73
N SER A 148 -0.01 25.72 -17.65
CA SER A 148 0.93 25.23 -16.63
C SER A 148 2.30 25.90 -16.78
N LEU A 149 2.82 26.00 -18.01
CA LEU A 149 4.06 26.74 -18.27
C LEU A 149 3.94 28.23 -17.91
N VAL A 150 2.78 28.85 -18.17
CA VAL A 150 2.53 30.24 -17.76
C VAL A 150 2.48 30.38 -16.25
N VAL A 151 1.75 29.51 -15.53
CA VAL A 151 1.67 29.53 -14.06
C VAL A 151 3.05 29.33 -13.44
N ARG A 152 3.84 28.38 -13.96
CA ARG A 152 5.16 28.05 -13.41
C ARG A 152 6.20 29.13 -13.66
N TYR A 153 6.28 29.69 -14.88
CA TYR A 153 7.41 30.52 -15.27
C TYR A 153 7.12 32.01 -15.46
N SER A 154 5.86 32.43 -15.50
CA SER A 154 5.55 33.86 -15.60
C SER A 154 5.68 34.54 -14.24
N LYS A 155 6.20 35.77 -14.24
CA LYS A 155 6.22 36.64 -13.06
C LYS A 155 5.20 37.76 -13.27
N GLY A 156 4.29 37.91 -12.33
CA GLY A 156 3.27 38.96 -12.28
C GLY A 156 3.13 39.52 -10.87
N ASN A 157 2.20 40.46 -10.69
CA ASN A 157 1.75 40.81 -9.34
C ASN A 157 0.80 39.73 -8.79
N SER A 158 0.53 39.77 -7.48
CA SER A 158 -0.27 38.74 -6.79
C SER A 158 -1.64 38.50 -7.44
N GLU A 159 -2.34 39.56 -7.86
CA GLU A 159 -3.65 39.45 -8.53
C GLU A 159 -3.56 38.71 -9.88
N GLN A 160 -2.53 39.00 -10.67
CA GLN A 160 -2.29 38.33 -11.94
C GLN A 160 -1.91 36.86 -11.74
N GLU A 161 -1.13 36.54 -10.70
CA GLU A 161 -0.76 35.16 -10.38
C GLU A 161 -1.99 34.34 -9.96
N LEU A 162 -2.85 34.87 -9.10
CA LEU A 162 -4.10 34.21 -8.70
C LEU A 162 -5.03 33.99 -9.89
N HIS A 163 -5.17 34.99 -10.77
CA HIS A 163 -5.99 34.84 -11.96
C HIS A 163 -5.48 33.73 -12.90
N LYS A 164 -4.16 33.58 -13.02
CA LYS A 164 -3.56 32.49 -13.82
C LYS A 164 -3.81 31.12 -13.17
N CYS A 165 -3.68 31.01 -11.86
CA CYS A 165 -3.95 29.77 -11.12
C CYS A 165 -5.41 29.35 -11.28
N LYS A 166 -6.36 30.27 -11.08
CA LYS A 166 -7.79 30.02 -11.31
C LYS A 166 -8.07 29.57 -12.75
N LYS A 167 -7.46 30.23 -13.73
CA LYS A 167 -7.63 29.86 -15.15
C LYS A 167 -7.05 28.48 -15.47
N LEU A 168 -5.98 28.07 -14.79
CA LEU A 168 -5.42 26.73 -14.90
C LEU A 168 -6.40 25.70 -14.33
N ILE A 169 -6.88 25.91 -13.10
CA ILE A 169 -7.93 25.10 -12.45
C ILE A 169 -9.13 24.92 -13.39
N ASP A 170 -9.73 26.02 -13.87
CA ASP A 170 -10.87 25.98 -14.80
C ASP A 170 -10.58 25.20 -16.10
N SER A 171 -9.31 25.12 -16.50
CA SER A 171 -8.91 24.40 -17.72
C SER A 171 -8.70 22.90 -17.44
N ILE A 172 -8.22 22.55 -16.25
CA ILE A 172 -8.06 21.17 -15.80
C ILE A 172 -9.45 20.54 -15.59
N VAL A 173 -10.32 21.20 -14.82
CA VAL A 173 -11.71 20.76 -14.59
C VAL A 173 -12.40 20.47 -15.93
N ARG A 174 -12.39 21.41 -16.88
CA ARG A 174 -13.01 21.22 -18.21
C ARG A 174 -12.40 20.10 -19.05
N LYS A 175 -11.14 19.71 -18.85
CA LYS A 175 -10.55 18.58 -19.58
C LYS A 175 -11.10 17.26 -19.06
N HIS A 176 -11.21 17.13 -17.74
CA HIS A 176 -11.58 15.88 -17.09
C HIS A 176 -13.09 15.70 -16.91
N LEU A 177 -13.87 16.78 -17.00
CA LEU A 177 -15.33 16.68 -17.08
C LEU A 177 -15.73 15.88 -18.33
N GLY A 178 -16.26 14.69 -18.09
CA GLY A 178 -16.80 13.82 -19.12
C GLY A 178 -18.09 14.36 -19.74
N ARG A 179 -18.74 13.55 -20.56
CA ARG A 179 -20.01 13.93 -21.24
C ARG A 179 -21.18 14.19 -20.28
N GLU A 180 -21.05 13.75 -19.03
CA GLU A 180 -22.08 13.87 -18.00
C GLU A 180 -21.74 14.97 -16.98
N ASP A 181 -20.80 15.87 -17.30
CA ASP A 181 -20.29 16.88 -16.38
C ASP A 181 -19.79 16.25 -15.07
N PHE A 182 -19.13 15.10 -15.20
CA PHE A 182 -18.64 14.28 -14.09
C PHE A 182 -17.27 13.67 -14.42
N ILE A 183 -16.37 13.63 -13.43
CA ILE A 183 -15.05 13.00 -13.52
C ILE A 183 -15.18 11.56 -13.04
N SER A 184 -14.96 10.60 -13.95
CA SER A 184 -15.06 9.18 -13.62
C SER A 184 -13.91 8.72 -12.73
N TYR A 185 -14.11 7.60 -12.03
CA TYR A 185 -13.09 6.91 -11.22
C TYR A 185 -11.71 6.83 -11.89
N ARG A 186 -11.65 6.45 -13.18
CA ARG A 186 -10.39 6.31 -13.92
C ARG A 186 -9.71 7.63 -14.26
N GLU A 187 -10.46 8.73 -14.25
CA GLU A 187 -9.96 10.07 -14.60
C GLU A 187 -9.60 10.91 -13.36
N ALA A 188 -9.98 10.46 -12.16
CA ALA A 188 -9.73 11.19 -10.91
C ALA A 188 -8.22 11.37 -10.66
N GLY A 189 -7.44 10.30 -10.82
CA GLY A 189 -5.98 10.36 -10.69
C GLY A 189 -5.32 11.32 -11.69
N ASP A 190 -5.74 11.31 -12.96
CA ASP A 190 -5.19 12.22 -13.97
C ASP A 190 -5.60 13.68 -13.71
N PHE A 191 -6.82 13.90 -13.21
CA PHE A 191 -7.28 15.22 -12.76
C PHE A 191 -6.40 15.76 -11.64
N VAL A 192 -6.09 14.94 -10.63
CA VAL A 192 -5.21 15.30 -9.51
C VAL A 192 -3.79 15.54 -9.98
N SER A 193 -3.25 14.69 -10.86
CA SER A 193 -1.90 14.86 -11.42
C SER A 193 -1.74 16.20 -12.17
N ASP A 194 -2.75 16.62 -12.93
CA ASP A 194 -2.73 17.93 -13.57
C ASP A 194 -2.80 19.09 -12.55
N MET A 195 -3.46 18.90 -11.40
CA MET A 195 -3.53 19.88 -10.30
C MET A 195 -2.21 20.01 -9.52
N GLU A 196 -1.35 18.99 -9.49
CA GLU A 196 -0.05 19.03 -8.78
C GLU A 196 0.85 20.19 -9.23
N VAL A 197 0.67 20.70 -10.45
CA VAL A 197 1.35 21.91 -10.93
C VAL A 197 1.12 23.10 -10.00
N LEU A 198 -0.06 23.19 -9.40
CA LEU A 198 -0.42 24.25 -8.44
C LEU A 198 0.26 24.04 -7.09
N LEU A 199 0.44 22.79 -6.64
CA LEU A 199 1.22 22.49 -5.44
C LEU A 199 2.68 22.92 -5.59
N GLU A 200 3.30 22.61 -6.73
CA GLU A 200 4.65 23.09 -7.04
C GLU A 200 4.70 24.62 -7.11
N LYS A 201 3.66 25.25 -7.66
CA LYS A 201 3.55 26.72 -7.65
C LYS A 201 3.49 27.30 -6.24
N ILE A 202 2.75 26.68 -5.32
CA ILE A 202 2.67 27.10 -3.91
C ILE A 202 4.06 27.03 -3.27
N LYS A 203 4.79 25.91 -3.47
CA LYS A 203 6.16 25.72 -2.97
C LYS A 203 7.16 26.75 -3.48
N GLU A 204 7.07 27.11 -4.77
CA GLU A 204 7.98 28.06 -5.42
C GLU A 204 7.63 29.54 -5.16
N THR A 205 6.50 29.83 -4.52
CA THR A 205 6.05 31.21 -4.29
C THR A 205 6.67 31.79 -3.02
N GLU A 206 7.55 32.78 -3.19
CA GLU A 206 8.25 33.45 -2.07
C GLU A 206 7.32 34.27 -1.15
N ASP A 207 6.25 34.86 -1.70
CA ASP A 207 5.26 35.59 -0.94
C ASP A 207 4.28 34.61 -0.27
N ILE A 208 4.46 34.40 1.04
CA ILE A 208 3.64 33.46 1.82
C ILE A 208 2.13 33.76 1.76
N ILE A 209 1.74 35.02 1.67
CA ILE A 209 0.34 35.44 1.60
C ILE A 209 -0.26 34.98 0.27
N LEU A 210 0.49 35.18 -0.81
CA LEU A 210 0.11 34.68 -2.14
C LEU A 210 0.11 33.14 -2.18
N ALA A 211 1.08 32.47 -1.54
CA ALA A 211 1.13 31.01 -1.48
C ALA A 211 -0.14 30.44 -0.82
N PHE A 212 -0.61 31.04 0.28
CA PHE A 212 -1.86 30.68 0.94
C PHE A 212 -3.07 30.92 0.04
N ASP A 213 -3.12 32.08 -0.63
CA ASP A 213 -4.23 32.40 -1.53
C ASP A 213 -4.32 31.41 -2.70
N ILE A 214 -3.19 30.93 -3.23
CA ILE A 214 -3.17 29.87 -4.25
C ILE A 214 -3.62 28.53 -3.64
N ALA A 215 -3.11 28.15 -2.47
CA ALA A 215 -3.53 26.93 -1.78
C ALA A 215 -5.03 26.89 -1.50
N PHE A 216 -5.62 28.02 -1.12
CA PHE A 216 -7.05 28.12 -0.88
C PHE A 216 -7.90 27.90 -2.13
N LEU A 217 -7.40 28.29 -3.32
CA LEU A 217 -8.07 28.00 -4.59
C LEU A 217 -8.07 26.49 -4.87
N VAL A 218 -6.96 25.80 -4.60
CA VAL A 218 -6.85 24.34 -4.80
C VAL A 218 -7.75 23.61 -3.81
N ILE A 219 -7.78 24.03 -2.54
CA ILE A 219 -8.67 23.43 -1.52
C ILE A 219 -10.15 23.66 -1.89
N ASP A 220 -10.52 24.87 -2.32
CA ASP A 220 -11.90 25.15 -2.73
C ASP A 220 -12.34 24.23 -3.87
N GLU A 221 -11.52 24.13 -4.92
CA GLU A 221 -11.85 23.27 -6.06
C GLU A 221 -11.83 21.79 -5.69
N GLY A 222 -10.84 21.33 -4.92
CA GLY A 222 -10.74 19.94 -4.50
C GLY A 222 -11.95 19.49 -3.68
N ILE A 223 -12.45 20.36 -2.79
CA ILE A 223 -13.65 20.07 -2.02
C ILE A 223 -14.91 20.13 -2.92
N GLU A 224 -14.99 21.09 -3.83
CA GLU A 224 -16.10 21.16 -4.79
C GLU A 224 -16.15 19.90 -5.68
N ALA A 225 -14.98 19.35 -6.04
CA ALA A 225 -14.84 18.17 -6.88
C ALA A 225 -15.51 16.93 -6.32
N PHE A 226 -15.67 16.79 -4.99
CA PHE A 226 -16.45 15.69 -4.42
C PHE A 226 -17.91 15.64 -4.92
N GLN A 227 -18.45 16.76 -5.40
CA GLN A 227 -19.82 16.82 -5.94
C GLN A 227 -19.91 16.35 -7.39
N TYR A 228 -18.80 16.34 -8.12
CA TYR A 228 -18.76 16.06 -9.56
C TYR A 228 -17.68 15.06 -9.96
N ALA A 229 -17.05 14.36 -9.02
CA ALA A 229 -16.02 13.36 -9.27
C ALA A 229 -16.22 12.10 -8.42
N ASP A 230 -15.82 10.95 -8.95
CA ASP A 230 -15.76 9.69 -8.22
C ASP A 230 -14.40 9.55 -7.55
N ASP A 231 -14.34 9.88 -6.26
CA ASP A 231 -13.14 9.79 -5.43
C ASP A 231 -13.06 8.48 -4.63
N SER A 232 -13.58 7.37 -5.16
CA SER A 232 -13.56 6.09 -4.44
C SER A 232 -12.14 5.59 -4.13
N ASP A 233 -11.14 5.99 -4.92
CA ASP A 233 -9.71 5.71 -4.68
C ASP A 233 -9.03 6.73 -3.73
N GLY A 234 -9.69 7.86 -3.44
CA GLY A 234 -9.21 8.88 -2.50
C GLY A 234 -8.18 9.86 -3.07
N ASP A 235 -8.03 9.95 -4.40
CA ASP A 235 -7.09 10.84 -5.08
C ASP A 235 -7.37 12.34 -4.77
N ILE A 236 -8.63 12.76 -4.79
CA ILE A 236 -9.07 14.13 -4.53
C ILE A 236 -8.94 14.44 -3.04
N GLY A 237 -9.36 13.51 -2.18
CA GLY A 237 -9.14 13.61 -0.74
C GLY A 237 -7.66 13.78 -0.41
N TYR A 238 -6.78 13.03 -1.09
CA TYR A 238 -5.33 13.19 -1.00
C TYR A 238 -4.87 14.58 -1.45
N LEU A 239 -5.33 15.09 -2.61
CA LEU A 239 -4.99 16.44 -3.08
C LEU A 239 -5.33 17.52 -2.05
N VAL A 240 -6.52 17.45 -1.43
CA VAL A 240 -6.94 18.43 -0.41
C VAL A 240 -6.04 18.34 0.82
N SER A 241 -5.83 17.13 1.36
CA SER A 241 -4.96 16.91 2.51
C SER A 241 -3.52 17.36 2.25
N GLU A 242 -2.94 17.04 1.09
CA GLU A 242 -1.59 17.46 0.72
C GLU A 242 -1.49 18.97 0.56
N THR A 243 -2.54 19.63 0.06
CA THR A 243 -2.55 21.09 -0.02
C THR A 243 -2.54 21.72 1.37
N ILE A 244 -3.31 21.17 2.32
CA ILE A 244 -3.32 21.64 3.71
C ILE A 244 -1.96 21.38 4.39
N ASN A 245 -1.38 20.18 4.20
CA ASN A 245 -0.05 19.85 4.70
C ASN A 245 1.01 20.83 4.16
N LEU A 246 0.93 21.15 2.87
CA LEU A 246 1.83 22.10 2.23
C LEU A 246 1.71 23.51 2.82
N ILE A 247 0.52 23.95 3.25
CA ILE A 247 0.38 25.22 3.99
C ILE A 247 1.20 25.15 5.29
N GLY A 248 1.11 24.04 6.03
CA GLY A 248 1.94 23.80 7.23
C GLY A 248 3.44 23.80 6.93
N GLU A 249 3.89 23.16 5.86
CA GLU A 249 5.28 23.21 5.41
C GLU A 249 5.73 24.64 5.12
N VAL A 250 4.91 25.42 4.40
CA VAL A 250 5.19 26.83 4.09
C VAL A 250 5.29 27.67 5.37
N ILE A 251 4.43 27.43 6.37
CA ILE A 251 4.55 28.06 7.70
C ILE A 251 5.88 27.68 8.35
N GLY A 252 6.22 26.39 8.36
CA GLY A 252 7.44 25.86 8.96
C GLY A 252 8.72 26.42 8.34
N TYR A 253 8.79 26.54 7.01
CA TYR A 253 9.92 27.17 6.31
C TYR A 253 10.05 28.68 6.59
N ASN A 254 8.99 29.32 7.09
CA ASN A 254 8.91 30.74 7.38
C ASN A 254 8.69 31.02 8.88
N GLU A 255 9.24 30.18 9.76
CA GLU A 255 9.02 30.29 11.22
C GLU A 255 9.44 31.67 11.77
N ASP A 256 10.48 32.29 11.23
CA ASP A 256 11.00 33.59 11.70
C ASP A 256 10.36 34.82 11.04
N ILE A 257 9.24 34.65 10.31
CA ILE A 257 8.57 35.76 9.64
C ILE A 257 7.97 36.76 10.63
N ASP A 258 7.81 38.01 10.18
CA ASP A 258 7.29 39.11 10.98
C ASP A 258 5.95 38.77 11.65
N VAL A 259 5.79 39.19 12.91
CA VAL A 259 4.59 38.91 13.70
C VAL A 259 3.33 39.41 13.01
N ASN A 260 3.35 40.59 12.37
CA ASN A 260 2.17 41.12 11.67
C ASN A 260 1.76 40.22 10.50
N ILE A 261 2.73 39.62 9.80
CA ILE A 261 2.45 38.65 8.73
C ILE A 261 1.82 37.38 9.33
N LYS A 262 2.32 36.88 10.46
CA LYS A 262 1.67 35.76 11.16
C LYS A 262 0.24 36.08 11.60
N GLU A 263 -0.03 37.32 12.04
CA GLU A 263 -1.39 37.75 12.38
C GLU A 263 -2.29 37.76 11.13
N GLU A 264 -1.79 38.24 9.99
CA GLU A 264 -2.52 38.22 8.72
C GLU A 264 -2.82 36.78 8.24
N LEU A 265 -1.83 35.89 8.31
CA LEU A 265 -1.99 34.47 7.99
C LEU A 265 -3.02 33.80 8.90
N PHE A 266 -2.99 34.10 10.20
CA PHE A 266 -3.98 33.61 11.15
C PHE A 266 -5.40 34.02 10.77
N GLU A 267 -5.63 35.30 10.46
CA GLU A 267 -6.96 35.78 10.07
C GLU A 267 -7.44 35.12 8.77
N LYS A 268 -6.54 34.89 7.81
CA LYS A 268 -6.84 34.17 6.57
C LYS A 268 -7.24 32.72 6.83
N LEU A 269 -6.47 31.97 7.61
CA LEU A 269 -6.76 30.58 7.97
C LEU A 269 -8.08 30.47 8.73
N LEU A 270 -8.28 31.33 9.72
CA LEU A 270 -9.51 31.36 10.52
C LEU A 270 -10.71 31.67 9.64
N SER A 271 -10.64 32.72 8.81
CA SER A 271 -11.72 33.07 7.88
C SER A 271 -12.00 31.95 6.88
N LYS A 272 -10.97 31.24 6.43
CA LYS A 272 -11.13 30.10 5.53
C LYS A 272 -11.83 28.93 6.22
N SER A 273 -11.45 28.59 7.45
CA SER A 273 -12.09 27.54 8.26
C SER A 273 -13.59 27.78 8.51
N GLU A 274 -14.01 29.05 8.49
CA GLU A 274 -15.40 29.48 8.64
C GLU A 274 -16.18 29.47 7.31
N SER A 275 -15.53 29.17 6.19
CA SER A 275 -16.18 29.04 4.90
C SER A 275 -17.15 27.86 4.87
N LYS A 276 -18.25 28.04 4.13
CA LYS A 276 -19.26 27.00 3.90
C LYS A 276 -18.73 25.80 3.13
N VAL A 277 -17.60 25.95 2.44
CA VAL A 277 -16.95 24.85 1.71
C VAL A 277 -16.67 23.66 2.64
N PHE A 278 -16.46 23.89 3.94
CA PHE A 278 -16.19 22.85 4.92
C PHE A 278 -17.42 22.35 5.71
N ASP A 279 -18.65 22.77 5.38
CA ASP A 279 -19.83 22.44 6.22
C ASP A 279 -20.09 20.92 6.32
N GLU A 280 -19.76 20.16 5.28
CA GLU A 280 -19.83 18.69 5.26
C GLU A 280 -18.47 18.02 5.49
N TRP A 281 -17.41 18.81 5.68
CA TRP A 281 -16.01 18.35 5.74
C TRP A 281 -15.33 18.84 7.01
N THR A 282 -15.85 18.41 8.15
CA THR A 282 -15.39 18.84 9.48
C THR A 282 -13.91 18.53 9.72
N ASP A 283 -13.39 17.44 9.19
CA ASP A 283 -11.99 17.05 9.38
C ASP A 283 -11.05 18.08 8.73
N TYR A 284 -11.26 18.44 7.47
CA TYR A 284 -10.50 19.52 6.82
C TYR A 284 -10.64 20.88 7.52
N ARG A 285 -11.82 21.18 8.10
CA ARG A 285 -12.00 22.39 8.93
C ARG A 285 -11.08 22.35 10.16
N ILE A 286 -10.96 21.20 10.81
CA ILE A 286 -10.11 21.01 11.98
C ILE A 286 -8.64 21.16 11.60
N ASP A 287 -8.21 20.59 10.46
CA ASP A 287 -6.84 20.75 9.98
C ASP A 287 -6.50 22.24 9.74
N MET A 288 -7.43 23.02 9.18
CA MET A 288 -7.27 24.47 9.04
C MET A 288 -7.16 25.21 10.39
N LEU A 289 -7.88 24.74 11.42
CA LEU A 289 -7.80 25.28 12.78
C LEU A 289 -6.51 24.86 13.50
N GLU A 290 -5.93 23.71 13.16
CA GLU A 290 -4.63 23.29 13.64
C GLU A 290 -3.52 24.20 13.08
N LEU A 291 -3.56 24.50 11.78
CA LEU A 291 -2.66 25.49 11.17
C LEU A 291 -2.78 26.87 11.80
N CYS A 292 -3.99 27.28 12.22
CA CYS A 292 -4.17 28.52 12.98
C CYS A 292 -3.31 28.54 14.26
N ALA A 293 -3.16 27.40 14.93
CA ALA A 293 -2.37 27.31 16.16
C ALA A 293 -0.86 27.48 15.91
N GLU A 294 -0.36 27.07 14.74
CA GLU A 294 1.05 27.21 14.37
C GLU A 294 1.47 28.67 14.21
N VAL A 295 0.59 29.50 13.63
CA VAL A 295 0.83 30.93 13.42
C VAL A 295 0.36 31.82 14.59
N ALA A 296 -0.20 31.24 15.66
CA ALA A 296 -0.73 31.97 16.83
C ALA A 296 0.37 32.53 17.75
N ALA A 297 1.15 33.50 17.23
CA ALA A 297 2.34 34.03 17.87
C ALA A 297 2.06 34.84 19.15
N THR A 298 0.94 35.55 19.22
CA THR A 298 0.59 36.44 20.35
C THR A 298 -0.48 35.83 21.25
N GLU A 299 -0.50 36.22 22.52
CA GLU A 299 -1.51 35.75 23.47
C GLU A 299 -2.93 36.12 23.02
N VAL A 300 -3.09 37.30 22.41
CA VAL A 300 -4.37 37.77 21.87
C VAL A 300 -4.90 36.81 20.81
N ILE A 301 -4.05 36.42 19.85
CA ILE A 301 -4.42 35.48 18.78
C ILE A 301 -4.69 34.09 19.33
N ARG A 302 -3.86 33.59 20.26
CA ARG A 302 -4.10 32.30 20.93
C ARG A 302 -5.44 32.28 21.64
N ASN A 303 -5.78 33.35 22.36
CA ASN A 303 -7.07 33.45 23.04
C ASN A 303 -8.24 33.51 22.06
N LYS A 304 -8.09 34.18 20.92
CA LYS A 304 -9.09 34.19 19.85
C LYS A 304 -9.35 32.78 19.31
N LEU A 305 -8.29 32.00 19.03
CA LEU A 305 -8.43 30.60 18.60
C LEU A 305 -9.07 29.73 19.68
N LYS A 306 -8.64 29.86 20.95
CA LYS A 306 -9.24 29.14 22.08
C LYS A 306 -10.75 29.41 22.19
N THR A 307 -11.17 30.67 22.09
CA THR A 307 -12.59 31.03 22.10
C THR A 307 -13.35 30.38 20.94
N LYS A 308 -12.76 30.36 19.74
CA LYS A 308 -13.39 29.72 18.58
C LYS A 308 -13.55 28.21 18.78
N LEU A 309 -12.48 27.52 19.20
CA LEU A 309 -12.50 26.07 19.43
C LEU A 309 -13.53 25.70 20.50
N ASN A 310 -13.54 26.41 21.64
CA ASN A 310 -14.52 26.18 22.70
C ASN A 310 -15.96 26.40 22.21
N TYR A 311 -16.21 27.44 21.41
CA TYR A 311 -17.52 27.67 20.81
C TYR A 311 -17.97 26.51 19.90
N LEU A 312 -17.06 25.95 19.09
CA LEU A 312 -17.37 24.80 18.24
C LEU A 312 -17.65 23.54 19.06
N ILE A 313 -16.81 23.25 20.06
CA ILE A 313 -17.00 22.14 21.00
C ILE A 313 -18.34 22.27 21.74
N ASP A 314 -18.66 23.45 22.27
CA ASP A 314 -19.90 23.69 23.00
C ASP A 314 -21.14 23.45 22.11
N ASN A 315 -21.09 23.88 20.85
CA ASN A 315 -22.17 23.64 19.89
C ASN A 315 -22.36 22.15 19.54
N ASN A 316 -21.30 21.35 19.65
CA ASN A 316 -21.32 19.92 19.39
C ASN A 316 -21.83 19.07 20.56
N SER A 317 -22.00 19.65 21.76
CA SER A 317 -22.29 18.95 23.02
C SER A 317 -23.45 17.94 22.99
N ASN A 318 -24.40 18.08 22.05
CA ASN A 318 -25.57 17.19 21.92
C ASN A 318 -25.45 16.18 20.76
N ASN A 319 -24.30 16.12 20.07
CA ASN A 319 -24.10 15.30 18.88
C ASN A 319 -22.99 14.25 19.14
N GLU A 320 -23.40 13.01 19.44
CA GLU A 320 -22.46 11.90 19.71
C GLU A 320 -21.52 11.62 18.53
N TYR A 321 -21.92 11.94 17.29
CA TYR A 321 -21.07 11.81 16.10
C TYR A 321 -19.90 12.80 16.08
N MET A 322 -19.99 13.91 16.83
CA MET A 322 -18.94 14.93 16.89
C MET A 322 -17.88 14.64 17.95
N LYS A 323 -17.96 13.53 18.69
CA LYS A 323 -17.01 13.21 19.75
C LYS A 323 -15.56 13.16 19.26
N TYR A 324 -15.34 12.64 18.05
CA TYR A 324 -14.01 12.59 17.43
C TYR A 324 -13.49 13.99 17.05
N SER A 325 -14.35 14.82 16.46
CA SER A 325 -14.05 16.22 16.14
C SER A 325 -13.75 17.02 17.40
N ASP A 326 -14.51 16.81 18.48
CA ASP A 326 -14.26 17.43 19.78
C ASP A 326 -12.91 16.98 20.34
N GLU A 327 -12.60 15.68 20.34
CA GLU A 327 -11.30 15.15 20.78
C GLU A 327 -10.14 15.81 20.02
N SER A 328 -10.27 15.96 18.69
CA SER A 328 -9.28 16.62 17.83
C SER A 328 -9.12 18.11 18.16
N MET A 329 -10.22 18.84 18.39
CA MET A 329 -10.15 20.23 18.83
C MET A 329 -9.53 20.39 20.23
N HIS A 330 -9.76 19.43 21.14
CA HIS A 330 -9.07 19.41 22.43
C HIS A 330 -7.57 19.18 22.26
N HIS A 331 -7.12 18.40 21.27
CA HIS A 331 -5.69 18.28 20.95
C HIS A 331 -5.09 19.61 20.50
N ILE A 332 -5.78 20.38 19.67
CA ILE A 332 -5.31 21.72 19.27
C ILE A 332 -5.17 22.63 20.52
N LEU A 333 -6.18 22.64 21.39
CA LEU A 333 -6.14 23.37 22.66
C LEU A 333 -4.97 22.92 23.54
N PHE A 334 -4.79 21.60 23.68
CA PHE A 334 -3.71 21.01 24.46
C PHE A 334 -2.34 21.37 23.90
N ASN A 335 -2.13 21.29 22.59
CA ASN A 335 -0.86 21.65 21.94
C ASN A 335 -0.50 23.11 22.25
N MET A 336 -1.48 24.02 22.24
CA MET A 336 -1.26 25.41 22.67
C MET A 336 -0.90 25.53 24.15
N VAL A 337 -1.59 24.81 25.05
CA VAL A 337 -1.28 24.83 26.49
C VAL A 337 0.11 24.24 26.75
N ASN A 338 0.45 23.13 26.11
CA ASN A 338 1.74 22.47 26.26
C ASN A 338 2.90 23.31 25.72
N LYS A 339 2.69 24.09 24.65
CA LYS A 339 3.73 24.95 24.05
C LYS A 339 3.93 26.27 24.81
N TYR A 340 2.87 26.87 25.35
CA TYR A 340 2.91 28.24 25.89
C TYR A 340 2.57 28.36 27.38
N GLY A 341 2.02 27.31 28.00
CA GLY A 341 1.66 27.26 29.41
C GLY A 341 2.75 26.63 30.27
N THR A 342 2.43 26.39 31.55
CA THR A 342 3.31 25.65 32.47
C THR A 342 3.08 24.13 32.37
N GLU A 343 4.02 23.35 32.89
CA GLU A 343 3.87 21.90 32.96
C GLU A 343 2.62 21.50 33.79
N GLU A 344 2.33 22.24 34.87
CA GLU A 344 1.13 22.01 35.68
C GLU A 344 -0.16 22.31 34.91
N GLU A 345 -0.18 23.36 34.08
CA GLU A 345 -1.34 23.68 33.24
C GLU A 345 -1.58 22.60 32.18
N ALA A 346 -0.51 22.11 31.54
CA ALA A 346 -0.59 21.03 30.56
C ALA A 346 -1.08 19.72 31.20
N GLU A 347 -0.54 19.36 32.37
CA GLU A 347 -0.98 18.17 33.11
C GLU A 347 -2.44 18.29 33.57
N GLN A 348 -2.84 19.46 34.07
CA GLN A 348 -4.23 19.70 34.47
C GLN A 348 -5.17 19.58 33.28
N PHE A 349 -4.78 20.10 32.11
CA PHE A 349 -5.57 19.96 30.89
C PHE A 349 -5.78 18.49 30.50
N ILE A 350 -4.74 17.66 30.59
CA ILE A 350 -4.85 16.21 30.34
C ILE A 350 -5.82 15.57 31.34
N LYS A 351 -5.68 15.87 32.64
CA LYS A 351 -6.55 15.34 33.70
C LYS A 351 -8.03 15.69 33.47
N ASP A 352 -8.31 16.92 33.07
CA ASP A 352 -9.67 17.39 32.80
C ASP A 352 -10.31 16.69 31.58
N ASN A 353 -9.50 16.05 30.73
CA ASN A 353 -9.91 15.46 29.46
C ASN A 353 -9.74 13.93 29.36
N LEU A 354 -9.52 13.22 30.48
CA LEU A 354 -9.37 11.74 30.51
C LEU A 354 -10.60 10.94 30.01
N LYS A 355 -11.73 11.60 29.77
CA LYS A 355 -12.90 11.06 29.06
C LYS A 355 -12.58 10.65 27.62
N PHE A 356 -11.54 11.24 27.05
CA PHE A 356 -11.01 10.93 25.72
C PHE A 356 -9.85 9.95 25.81
N SER A 357 -9.89 8.91 24.99
CA SER A 357 -8.93 7.81 25.05
C SER A 357 -7.50 8.27 24.72
N SER A 358 -7.36 9.21 23.79
CA SER A 358 -6.04 9.76 23.42
C SER A 358 -5.39 10.53 24.57
N PHE A 359 -6.15 11.34 25.31
CA PHE A 359 -5.66 12.04 26.50
C PHE A 359 -5.28 11.09 27.63
N ARG A 360 -6.06 10.01 27.82
CA ARG A 360 -5.70 8.95 28.76
C ARG A 360 -4.38 8.29 28.39
N GLU A 361 -4.18 7.96 27.11
CA GLU A 361 -2.91 7.42 26.62
C GLU A 361 -1.74 8.39 26.86
N LEU A 362 -1.91 9.68 26.55
CA LEU A 362 -0.90 10.70 26.82
C LEU A 362 -0.50 10.68 28.30
N PHE A 363 -1.49 10.61 29.21
CA PHE A 363 -1.23 10.61 30.63
C PHE A 363 -0.53 9.35 31.13
N ILE A 364 -0.94 8.17 30.63
CA ILE A 364 -0.27 6.92 30.95
C ILE A 364 1.17 6.94 30.42
N ASN A 365 1.39 7.43 29.20
CA ASN A 365 2.74 7.52 28.62
C ASN A 365 3.65 8.49 29.40
N LYS A 366 3.12 9.60 29.93
CA LYS A 366 3.87 10.48 30.85
C LYS A 366 4.37 9.70 32.06
N TYR A 367 3.49 8.99 32.77
CA TYR A 367 3.89 8.22 33.95
C TYR A 367 4.78 7.01 33.63
N LEU A 368 4.64 6.40 32.45
CA LEU A 368 5.60 5.40 31.96
C LEU A 368 7.01 6.00 31.82
N ASN A 369 7.13 7.20 31.26
CA ASN A 369 8.42 7.88 31.09
C ASN A 369 9.02 8.32 32.44
N GLU A 370 8.17 8.75 33.38
CA GLU A 370 8.54 9.11 34.75
C GLU A 370 8.81 7.89 35.65
N LYS A 371 8.50 6.68 35.16
CA LYS A 371 8.60 5.41 35.86
C LYS A 371 7.70 5.31 37.09
N ASP A 372 6.61 6.07 37.12
CA ASP A 372 5.52 5.89 38.10
C ASP A 372 4.56 4.82 37.60
N TYR A 373 4.98 3.57 37.76
CA TYR A 373 4.24 2.41 37.28
C TYR A 373 2.97 2.15 38.09
N GLU A 374 2.87 2.63 39.33
CA GLU A 374 1.65 2.53 40.13
C GLU A 374 0.54 3.38 39.50
N LYS A 375 0.86 4.61 39.09
CA LYS A 375 -0.09 5.48 38.37
C LYS A 375 -0.48 4.93 37.00
N VAL A 376 0.45 4.30 36.28
CA VAL A 376 0.14 3.60 35.02
C VAL A 376 -0.92 2.52 35.24
N ILE A 377 -0.78 1.71 36.28
CA ILE A 377 -1.73 0.64 36.62
C ILE A 377 -3.11 1.24 36.95
N GLU A 378 -3.15 2.28 37.79
CA GLU A 378 -4.38 2.98 38.17
C GLU A 378 -5.14 3.49 36.94
N LEU A 379 -4.47 4.27 36.09
CA LEU A 379 -5.06 4.89 34.90
C LEU A 379 -5.49 3.87 33.84
N ALA A 380 -4.73 2.78 33.66
CA ALA A 380 -5.07 1.71 32.74
C ALA A 380 -6.32 0.95 33.21
N LEU A 381 -6.42 0.62 34.51
CA LEU A 381 -7.62 -0.03 35.09
C LEU A 381 -8.86 0.86 34.98
N GLU A 382 -8.72 2.17 35.17
CA GLU A 382 -9.81 3.12 34.93
C GLU A 382 -10.21 3.18 33.46
N GLY A 383 -9.23 3.17 32.55
CA GLY A 383 -9.46 3.10 31.10
C GLY A 383 -10.22 1.85 30.68
N GLU A 384 -9.84 0.68 31.22
CA GLU A 384 -10.56 -0.59 30.97
C GLU A 384 -12.04 -0.50 31.39
N LYS A 385 -12.36 0.22 32.47
CA LYS A 385 -13.75 0.44 32.92
C LYS A 385 -14.49 1.44 32.05
N GLN A 386 -13.85 2.56 31.72
CA GLN A 386 -14.45 3.65 30.92
C GLN A 386 -14.75 3.19 29.50
N ASP A 387 -13.81 2.45 28.89
CA ASP A 387 -13.85 2.07 27.48
C ASP A 387 -14.33 0.62 27.29
N ALA A 388 -15.11 0.09 28.23
CA ALA A 388 -15.55 -1.31 28.28
C ALA A 388 -16.30 -1.81 27.02
N ARG A 389 -16.76 -0.89 26.16
CA ARG A 389 -17.41 -1.21 24.87
C ARG A 389 -16.43 -1.40 23.71
N PHE A 390 -15.19 -0.95 23.85
CA PHE A 390 -14.18 -0.89 22.79
C PHE A 390 -13.07 -1.89 23.05
N ALA A 391 -13.21 -3.11 22.52
CA ALA A 391 -12.25 -4.20 22.75
C ALA A 391 -10.80 -3.83 22.39
N GLY A 392 -10.60 -3.02 21.35
CA GLY A 392 -9.27 -2.51 20.97
C GLY A 392 -8.63 -1.62 22.03
N LEU A 393 -9.41 -0.74 22.68
CA LEU A 393 -8.92 0.12 23.76
C LEU A 393 -8.65 -0.68 25.04
N ILE A 394 -9.54 -1.61 25.40
CA ILE A 394 -9.32 -2.51 26.55
C ILE A 394 -8.00 -3.28 26.38
N LEU A 395 -7.77 -3.85 25.19
CA LEU A 395 -6.52 -4.54 24.88
C LEU A 395 -5.33 -3.59 25.06
N LYS A 396 -5.40 -2.37 24.52
CA LYS A 396 -4.33 -1.37 24.64
C LYS A 396 -4.01 -1.05 26.10
N TRP A 397 -5.01 -0.82 26.94
CA TRP A 397 -4.85 -0.55 28.37
C TRP A 397 -4.25 -1.74 29.11
N LYS A 398 -4.71 -2.96 28.84
CA LYS A 398 -4.11 -4.19 29.37
C LYS A 398 -2.64 -4.32 29.00
N GLN A 399 -2.27 -4.00 27.75
CA GLN A 399 -0.87 -4.05 27.31
C GLN A 399 0.00 -3.02 28.06
N MET A 400 -0.49 -1.79 28.27
CA MET A 400 0.22 -0.78 29.06
C MET A 400 0.35 -1.18 30.53
N ARG A 401 -0.73 -1.70 31.14
CA ARG A 401 -0.74 -2.24 32.50
C ARG A 401 0.25 -3.39 32.67
N TYR A 402 0.33 -4.28 31.69
CA TYR A 402 1.28 -5.39 31.69
C TYR A 402 2.74 -4.90 31.70
N LYS A 403 3.07 -3.84 30.94
CA LYS A 403 4.40 -3.23 30.99
C LYS A 403 4.73 -2.72 32.39
N ALA A 404 3.80 -2.05 33.06
CA ALA A 404 3.99 -1.60 34.44
C ALA A 404 4.18 -2.76 35.43
N TYR A 405 3.43 -3.86 35.27
CA TYR A 405 3.65 -5.07 36.08
C TYR A 405 5.03 -5.69 35.90
N LYS A 406 5.61 -5.63 34.70
CA LYS A 406 6.99 -6.08 34.44
C LYS A 406 8.01 -5.23 35.19
N GLU A 407 7.87 -3.92 35.11
CA GLU A 407 8.82 -2.99 35.72
C GLU A 407 8.79 -3.01 37.26
N LEU A 408 7.62 -3.32 37.85
CA LEU A 408 7.47 -3.50 39.31
C LEU A 408 7.77 -4.92 39.80
N ASP A 409 8.17 -5.84 38.93
CA ASP A 409 8.36 -7.28 39.22
C ASP A 409 7.14 -7.95 39.88
N LEU A 410 5.92 -7.52 39.52
CA LEU A 410 4.65 -8.06 40.02
C LEU A 410 4.29 -9.37 39.30
N LYS A 411 5.03 -10.44 39.61
CA LYS A 411 5.00 -11.70 38.84
C LYS A 411 3.62 -12.37 38.79
N ASP A 412 2.84 -12.31 39.86
CA ASP A 412 1.50 -12.93 39.88
C ASP A 412 0.52 -12.17 38.99
N ASP A 413 0.55 -10.84 39.02
CA ASP A 413 -0.24 -10.00 38.13
C ASP A 413 0.18 -10.16 36.67
N GLN A 414 1.49 -10.25 36.39
CA GLN A 414 2.00 -10.56 35.06
C GLN A 414 1.45 -11.91 34.57
N ARG A 415 1.52 -12.98 35.39
CA ARG A 415 1.03 -14.31 35.00
C ARG A 415 -0.46 -14.29 34.68
N ASN A 416 -1.26 -13.64 35.52
CA ASN A 416 -2.71 -13.58 35.33
C ASN A 416 -3.07 -12.81 34.04
N LEU A 417 -2.50 -11.62 33.84
CA LEU A 417 -2.82 -10.78 32.69
C LEU A 417 -2.25 -11.32 31.39
N ALA A 418 -1.02 -11.84 31.37
CA ALA A 418 -0.45 -12.48 30.19
C ALA A 418 -1.27 -13.70 29.75
N LYS A 419 -1.80 -14.47 30.71
CA LYS A 419 -2.67 -15.62 30.40
C LYS A 419 -4.00 -15.19 29.81
N GLU A 420 -4.60 -14.12 30.33
CA GLU A 420 -5.81 -13.52 29.76
C GLU A 420 -5.56 -13.06 28.31
N LEU A 421 -4.50 -12.28 28.08
CA LEU A 421 -4.13 -11.78 26.76
C LEU A 421 -3.80 -12.90 25.77
N LEU A 422 -3.11 -13.95 26.22
CA LEU A 422 -2.87 -15.14 25.42
C LEU A 422 -4.21 -15.76 24.98
N PHE A 423 -5.17 -15.90 25.89
CA PHE A 423 -6.48 -16.50 25.57
C PHE A 423 -7.33 -15.60 24.65
N GLU A 424 -7.08 -14.30 24.60
CA GLU A 424 -7.62 -13.37 23.59
C GLU A 424 -6.89 -13.47 22.22
N GLY A 425 -5.92 -14.37 22.09
CA GLY A 425 -5.21 -14.65 20.83
C GLY A 425 -3.89 -13.91 20.65
N LYS A 426 -3.32 -13.33 21.72
CA LYS A 426 -2.04 -12.62 21.70
C LYS A 426 -0.88 -13.58 22.02
N PHE A 427 -0.39 -14.25 20.98
CA PHE A 427 0.61 -15.31 21.11
C PHE A 427 1.93 -14.86 21.74
N GLU A 428 2.31 -13.59 21.61
CA GLU A 428 3.52 -13.02 22.19
C GLU A 428 3.61 -13.25 23.71
N TYR A 429 2.47 -13.30 24.40
CA TYR A 429 2.40 -13.53 25.85
C TYR A 429 2.70 -14.98 26.26
N TYR A 430 2.72 -15.94 25.33
CA TYR A 430 3.16 -17.29 25.64
C TYR A 430 4.62 -17.33 26.10
N LYS A 431 5.50 -16.57 25.41
CA LYS A 431 6.92 -16.51 25.74
C LYS A 431 7.15 -15.90 27.12
N GLU A 432 6.46 -14.79 27.39
CA GLU A 432 6.47 -14.11 28.68
C GLU A 432 6.03 -15.06 29.82
N LEU A 433 4.91 -15.77 29.66
CA LEU A 433 4.45 -16.74 30.66
C LEU A 433 5.46 -17.88 30.88
N LYS A 434 6.09 -18.36 29.81
CA LYS A 434 7.09 -19.44 29.87
C LYS A 434 8.36 -18.98 30.60
N GLU A 435 8.72 -17.70 30.51
CA GLU A 435 9.84 -17.12 31.26
C GLU A 435 9.52 -16.96 32.76
N LEU A 436 8.26 -16.65 33.08
CA LEU A 436 7.77 -16.54 34.46
C LEU A 436 7.54 -17.89 35.17
N ALA A 437 7.61 -19.00 34.43
CA ALA A 437 7.39 -20.35 34.94
C ALA A 437 8.65 -20.94 35.57
N GLU A 438 8.55 -21.44 36.81
CA GLU A 438 9.64 -22.15 37.49
C GLU A 438 9.95 -23.49 36.80
N ASP A 439 8.90 -24.26 36.49
CA ASP A 439 8.98 -25.48 35.69
C ASP A 439 8.25 -25.30 34.36
N LYS A 440 9.03 -25.09 33.30
CA LYS A 440 8.55 -24.89 31.93
C LYS A 440 7.79 -26.10 31.39
N ILE A 441 8.13 -27.32 31.82
CA ILE A 441 7.49 -28.55 31.34
C ILE A 441 6.10 -28.69 31.96
N SER A 442 6.00 -28.55 33.29
CA SER A 442 4.71 -28.56 33.98
C SER A 442 3.80 -27.43 33.51
N PHE A 443 4.34 -26.21 33.36
CA PHE A 443 3.62 -25.06 32.83
C PHE A 443 3.03 -25.33 31.44
N TYR A 444 3.86 -25.79 30.50
CA TYR A 444 3.39 -26.13 29.15
C TYR A 444 2.27 -27.18 29.18
N ASN A 445 2.45 -28.26 29.94
CA ASN A 445 1.44 -29.32 30.02
C ASN A 445 0.12 -28.82 30.60
N ASN A 446 0.15 -28.00 31.65
CA ASN A 446 -1.07 -27.45 32.25
C ASN A 446 -1.77 -26.48 31.29
N LEU A 447 -1.04 -25.54 30.69
CA LEU A 447 -1.58 -24.57 29.74
C LEU A 447 -2.20 -25.27 28.52
N LYS A 448 -1.52 -26.30 28.02
CA LYS A 448 -1.99 -27.15 26.92
C LYS A 448 -3.35 -27.78 27.25
N GLN A 449 -3.50 -28.36 28.45
CA GLN A 449 -4.77 -28.97 28.86
C GLN A 449 -5.88 -27.93 29.01
N GLU A 450 -5.58 -26.75 29.56
CA GLU A 450 -6.55 -25.68 29.68
C GLU A 450 -7.07 -25.20 28.32
N LEU A 451 -6.18 -25.03 27.34
CA LEU A 451 -6.55 -24.62 25.99
C LEU A 451 -7.35 -25.70 25.25
N LYS A 452 -7.07 -26.98 25.48
CA LYS A 452 -7.83 -28.10 24.89
C LYS A 452 -9.29 -28.16 25.36
N VAL A 453 -9.55 -27.81 26.63
CA VAL A 453 -10.90 -27.85 27.21
C VAL A 453 -11.79 -26.73 26.65
N LYS A 454 -11.20 -25.64 26.18
CA LYS A 454 -11.93 -24.49 25.64
C LYS A 454 -12.28 -24.71 24.17
N GLU A 455 -13.56 -24.55 23.83
CA GLU A 455 -14.04 -24.76 22.45
C GLU A 455 -13.99 -23.51 21.56
N ASP A 456 -13.64 -22.35 22.10
CA ASP A 456 -13.56 -21.10 21.35
C ASP A 456 -12.41 -21.08 20.34
N TRP A 457 -12.55 -20.24 19.30
CA TRP A 457 -11.62 -20.23 18.18
C TRP A 457 -10.25 -19.65 18.55
N HIS A 458 -10.17 -18.70 19.48
CA HIS A 458 -8.91 -18.13 19.95
C HIS A 458 -8.10 -19.20 20.67
N SER A 459 -8.70 -19.91 21.63
CA SER A 459 -8.05 -20.99 22.38
C SER A 459 -7.54 -22.11 21.47
N LYS A 460 -8.34 -22.51 20.46
CA LYS A 460 -7.91 -23.50 19.45
C LYS A 460 -6.73 -23.01 18.62
N SER A 461 -6.74 -21.75 18.21
CA SER A 461 -5.62 -21.13 17.48
C SER A 461 -4.36 -21.09 18.34
N MET A 462 -4.47 -20.67 19.61
CA MET A 462 -3.35 -20.60 20.54
C MET A 462 -2.79 -21.98 20.87
N PHE A 463 -3.65 -22.99 21.09
CA PHE A 463 -3.23 -24.37 21.26
C PHE A 463 -2.34 -24.83 20.10
N LEU A 464 -2.78 -24.61 18.86
CA LEU A 464 -2.01 -24.99 17.67
C LEU A 464 -0.68 -24.25 17.57
N GLN A 465 -0.65 -22.95 17.82
CA GLN A 465 0.59 -22.18 17.78
C GLN A 465 1.58 -22.64 18.86
N ILE A 466 1.09 -22.93 20.07
CA ILE A 466 1.90 -23.37 21.20
C ILE A 466 2.52 -24.75 20.96
N ILE A 467 1.75 -25.74 20.50
CA ILE A 467 2.31 -27.08 20.22
C ILE A 467 3.33 -27.05 19.06
N LEU A 468 3.19 -26.10 18.13
CA LEU A 468 4.16 -25.88 17.04
C LEU A 468 5.45 -25.23 17.57
N GLU A 469 5.34 -24.20 18.41
CA GLU A 469 6.50 -23.55 19.05
C GLU A 469 7.29 -24.54 19.91
N GLU A 470 6.60 -25.40 20.68
CA GLU A 470 7.22 -26.44 21.50
C GLU A 470 7.68 -27.67 20.73
N LYS A 471 7.35 -27.77 19.43
CA LYS A 471 7.60 -28.96 18.59
C LYS A 471 7.06 -30.24 19.22
N ASP A 472 5.88 -30.19 19.85
CA ASP A 472 5.24 -31.36 20.45
C ASP A 472 4.61 -32.23 19.37
N LEU A 473 5.46 -33.04 18.72
CA LEU A 473 5.09 -33.87 17.58
C LEU A 473 3.94 -34.84 17.91
N ASN A 474 3.82 -35.31 19.16
CA ASN A 474 2.73 -36.19 19.55
C ASN A 474 1.38 -35.47 19.46
N GLU A 475 1.32 -34.26 20.01
CA GLU A 475 0.09 -33.45 20.02
C GLU A 475 -0.29 -32.94 18.64
N ILE A 476 0.70 -32.57 17.82
CA ILE A 476 0.46 -32.21 16.41
C ILE A 476 -0.10 -33.42 15.66
N MET A 477 0.44 -34.63 15.91
CA MET A 477 -0.08 -35.85 15.30
C MET A 477 -1.52 -36.16 15.75
N ASP A 478 -1.83 -36.01 17.04
CA ASP A 478 -3.20 -36.16 17.56
C ASP A 478 -4.17 -35.19 16.87
N TYR A 479 -3.80 -33.92 16.74
CA TYR A 479 -4.62 -32.93 16.03
C TYR A 479 -4.86 -33.32 14.56
N VAL A 480 -3.83 -33.85 13.88
CA VAL A 480 -3.92 -34.32 12.49
C VAL A 480 -4.80 -35.57 12.35
N ARG A 481 -4.80 -36.47 13.34
CA ARG A 481 -5.70 -37.64 13.37
C ARG A 481 -7.16 -37.20 13.42
N ASP A 482 -7.46 -36.19 14.22
CA ASP A 482 -8.81 -35.61 14.35
C ASP A 482 -9.18 -34.73 13.14
N ASN A 483 -8.18 -34.12 12.48
CA ASN A 483 -8.36 -33.21 11.34
C ASN A 483 -7.51 -33.65 10.14
N PRO A 484 -7.86 -34.74 9.42
CA PRO A 484 -7.02 -35.31 8.35
C PRO A 484 -6.66 -34.34 7.21
N THR A 485 -7.47 -33.32 6.96
CA THR A 485 -7.21 -32.31 5.93
C THR A 485 -6.04 -31.39 6.28
N SER A 486 -5.67 -31.30 7.56
CA SER A 486 -4.53 -30.50 8.04
C SER A 486 -3.17 -31.16 7.80
N ILE A 487 -3.14 -32.43 7.36
CA ILE A 487 -1.91 -33.18 7.10
C ILE A 487 -0.98 -32.44 6.13
N ASP A 488 -1.54 -31.71 5.17
CA ASP A 488 -0.75 -30.94 4.20
C ASP A 488 0.13 -29.86 4.84
N ARG A 489 -0.28 -29.36 6.01
CA ARG A 489 0.45 -28.31 6.75
C ARG A 489 1.55 -28.89 7.64
N TYR A 490 1.36 -30.09 8.18
CA TYR A 490 2.18 -30.65 9.25
C TYR A 490 2.98 -31.89 8.85
N ALA A 491 2.78 -32.43 7.65
CA ALA A 491 3.45 -33.65 7.21
C ALA A 491 4.98 -33.55 7.27
N ASP A 492 5.57 -32.42 6.85
CA ASP A 492 7.03 -32.22 6.85
C ASP A 492 7.65 -32.38 8.24
N ILE A 493 6.98 -31.89 9.29
CA ILE A 493 7.50 -31.97 10.67
C ILE A 493 7.18 -33.30 11.36
N LEU A 494 6.17 -34.03 10.87
CA LEU A 494 5.72 -35.30 11.46
C LEU A 494 6.37 -36.53 10.81
N ILE A 495 6.82 -36.44 9.56
CA ILE A 495 7.22 -37.61 8.75
C ILE A 495 8.36 -38.41 9.37
N ASP A 496 9.29 -37.75 10.07
CA ASP A 496 10.47 -38.41 10.66
C ASP A 496 10.09 -39.34 11.82
N LYS A 497 9.06 -38.99 12.59
CA LYS A 497 8.62 -39.74 13.77
C LYS A 497 7.41 -40.64 13.49
N PHE A 498 6.47 -40.19 12.65
CA PHE A 498 5.17 -40.84 12.41
C PHE A 498 4.98 -41.25 10.95
N LYS A 499 6.05 -41.74 10.31
CA LYS A 499 6.11 -41.97 8.87
C LYS A 499 4.89 -42.69 8.29
N ASP A 500 4.58 -43.86 8.84
CA ASP A 500 3.51 -44.71 8.31
C ASP A 500 2.13 -44.07 8.50
N GLU A 501 1.89 -43.45 9.66
CA GLU A 501 0.62 -42.76 9.94
C GLU A 501 0.41 -41.54 9.05
N VAL A 502 1.44 -40.71 8.88
CA VAL A 502 1.42 -39.55 7.97
C VAL A 502 1.08 -40.01 6.56
N ILE A 503 1.76 -41.05 6.08
CA ILE A 503 1.52 -41.62 4.74
C ILE A 503 0.06 -42.06 4.57
N GLU A 504 -0.50 -42.77 5.55
CA GLU A 504 -1.87 -43.28 5.48
C GLU A 504 -2.93 -42.18 5.58
N ILE A 505 -2.75 -41.19 6.46
CA ILE A 505 -3.66 -40.04 6.57
C ILE A 505 -3.63 -39.22 5.28
N TYR A 506 -2.44 -38.96 4.73
CA TYR A 506 -2.28 -38.20 3.50
C TYR A 506 -2.97 -38.91 2.31
N LYS A 507 -2.86 -40.24 2.21
CA LYS A 507 -3.61 -41.03 1.21
C LYS A 507 -5.12 -40.88 1.38
N LYS A 508 -5.64 -40.95 2.61
CA LYS A 508 -7.08 -40.74 2.88
C LYS A 508 -7.52 -39.33 2.48
N TYR A 509 -6.72 -38.31 2.78
CA TYR A 509 -6.97 -36.93 2.39
C TYR A 509 -7.04 -36.77 0.87
N ILE A 510 -6.08 -37.32 0.12
CA ILE A 510 -6.10 -37.33 -1.35
C ILE A 510 -7.39 -37.96 -1.89
N LYS A 511 -7.78 -39.13 -1.35
CA LYS A 511 -9.01 -39.82 -1.80
C LYS A 511 -10.26 -39.01 -1.49
N PHE A 512 -10.31 -38.37 -0.32
CA PHE A 512 -11.41 -37.51 0.08
C PHE A 512 -11.56 -36.32 -0.88
N GLU A 513 -10.49 -35.57 -1.14
CA GLU A 513 -10.52 -34.43 -2.07
C GLU A 513 -10.84 -34.85 -3.51
N ALA A 514 -10.28 -35.97 -3.96
CA ALA A 514 -10.60 -36.55 -5.28
C ALA A 514 -12.10 -36.89 -5.43
N SER A 515 -12.75 -37.35 -4.36
CA SER A 515 -14.18 -37.70 -4.38
C SER A 515 -15.10 -36.48 -4.53
N ARG A 516 -14.68 -35.32 -3.99
CA ARG A 516 -15.41 -34.05 -4.07
C ARG A 516 -15.10 -33.24 -5.34
N ALA A 517 -14.02 -33.57 -6.04
CA ALA A 517 -13.62 -32.87 -7.24
C ALA A 517 -14.61 -33.09 -8.40
N SER A 518 -15.14 -31.99 -8.94
CA SER A 518 -16.19 -31.98 -9.98
C SER A 518 -15.80 -31.20 -11.24
N ASN A 519 -14.84 -30.29 -11.14
CA ASN A 519 -14.39 -29.43 -12.23
C ASN A 519 -12.86 -29.44 -12.38
N ARG A 520 -12.37 -28.84 -13.47
CA ARG A 520 -10.94 -28.83 -13.80
C ARG A 520 -10.08 -28.13 -12.75
N SER A 521 -10.61 -27.08 -12.11
CA SER A 521 -9.92 -26.40 -11.00
C SER A 521 -9.73 -27.34 -9.81
N HIS A 522 -10.79 -28.05 -9.38
CA HIS A 522 -10.70 -29.01 -8.28
C HIS A 522 -9.74 -30.17 -8.61
N TYR A 523 -9.72 -30.65 -9.86
CA TYR A 523 -8.75 -31.67 -10.29
C TYR A 523 -7.30 -31.18 -10.16
N LYS A 524 -7.03 -29.92 -10.54
CA LYS A 524 -5.71 -29.30 -10.34
C LYS A 524 -5.32 -29.22 -8.86
N SER A 525 -6.27 -28.89 -7.97
CA SER A 525 -6.04 -28.88 -6.52
C SER A 525 -5.65 -30.27 -5.98
N VAL A 526 -6.37 -31.33 -6.40
CA VAL A 526 -6.01 -32.71 -6.03
C VAL A 526 -4.62 -33.07 -6.53
N CYS A 527 -4.27 -32.69 -7.76
CA CYS A 527 -2.94 -32.92 -8.30
C CYS A 527 -1.85 -32.16 -7.52
N ALA A 528 -2.14 -30.95 -7.03
CA ALA A 528 -1.24 -30.20 -6.16
C ALA A 528 -0.97 -30.93 -4.83
N ILE A 529 -2.02 -31.48 -4.20
CA ILE A 529 -1.90 -32.29 -2.98
C ILE A 529 -1.05 -33.53 -3.24
N ILE A 530 -1.25 -34.23 -4.37
CA ILE A 530 -0.45 -35.41 -4.75
C ILE A 530 1.03 -35.06 -5.00
N ARG A 531 1.34 -33.86 -5.51
CA ARG A 531 2.73 -33.40 -5.66
C ARG A 531 3.38 -33.13 -4.31
N LYS A 532 2.66 -32.55 -3.35
CA LYS A 532 3.16 -32.36 -1.99
C LYS A 532 3.38 -33.71 -1.30
N TYR A 533 2.41 -34.63 -1.40
CA TYR A 533 2.56 -36.01 -0.92
C TYR A 533 3.83 -36.70 -1.45
N LYS A 534 4.16 -36.53 -2.74
CA LYS A 534 5.40 -37.07 -3.32
C LYS A 534 6.65 -36.53 -2.64
N LYS A 535 6.68 -35.24 -2.30
CA LYS A 535 7.83 -34.62 -1.61
C LYS A 535 8.02 -35.24 -0.22
N ILE A 536 6.92 -35.50 0.49
CA ILE A 536 6.92 -36.09 1.83
C ILE A 536 7.25 -37.59 1.81
N ALA A 537 6.45 -38.39 1.09
CA ALA A 537 6.45 -39.84 1.18
C ALA A 537 7.33 -40.53 0.12
N GLY A 538 7.88 -39.75 -0.82
CA GLY A 538 8.66 -40.23 -1.94
C GLY A 538 7.81 -40.76 -3.10
N LYS A 539 8.46 -40.86 -4.28
CA LYS A 539 7.82 -41.29 -5.54
C LYS A 539 7.22 -42.71 -5.46
N GLN A 540 7.86 -43.61 -4.72
CA GLN A 540 7.37 -45.00 -4.59
C GLN A 540 6.02 -45.08 -3.87
N SER A 541 5.76 -44.17 -2.93
CA SER A 541 4.47 -44.09 -2.23
C SER A 541 3.38 -43.40 -3.06
N GLN A 542 3.77 -42.50 -3.97
CA GLN A 542 2.87 -41.74 -4.85
C GLN A 542 2.30 -42.58 -6.02
N ILE A 543 3.11 -43.44 -6.64
CA ILE A 543 2.68 -44.21 -7.82
C ILE A 543 1.40 -45.03 -7.56
N PRO A 544 1.29 -45.78 -6.44
CA PRO A 544 0.08 -46.54 -6.14
C PRO A 544 -1.19 -45.68 -6.03
N ILE A 545 -1.12 -44.50 -5.40
CA ILE A 545 -2.30 -43.65 -5.21
C ILE A 545 -2.77 -43.03 -6.53
N VAL A 546 -1.83 -42.62 -7.40
CA VAL A 546 -2.18 -42.10 -8.73
C VAL A 546 -2.83 -43.19 -9.59
N ASN A 547 -2.26 -44.41 -9.59
CA ASN A 547 -2.83 -45.54 -10.32
C ASN A 547 -4.23 -45.92 -9.80
N GLU A 548 -4.45 -45.88 -8.50
CA GLU A 548 -5.76 -46.12 -7.89
C GLU A 548 -6.79 -45.07 -8.33
N LEU A 549 -6.43 -43.78 -8.32
CA LEU A 549 -7.30 -42.70 -8.77
C LEU A 549 -7.63 -42.80 -10.27
N ILE A 550 -6.65 -43.13 -11.12
CA ILE A 550 -6.85 -43.39 -12.55
C ILE A 550 -7.85 -44.56 -12.75
N ALA A 551 -7.73 -45.62 -11.95
CA ALA A 551 -8.62 -46.76 -12.02
C ALA A 551 -10.05 -46.45 -11.55
N LEU A 552 -10.20 -45.64 -10.50
CA LEU A 552 -11.50 -45.26 -9.92
C LEU A 552 -12.27 -44.24 -10.79
N TYR A 553 -11.57 -43.27 -11.38
CA TYR A 553 -12.17 -42.14 -12.10
C TYR A 553 -12.04 -42.23 -13.64
N ARG A 554 -12.04 -43.45 -14.21
CA ARG A 554 -11.91 -43.69 -15.67
C ARG A 554 -12.89 -42.91 -16.56
N LYS A 555 -14.05 -42.54 -16.01
CA LYS A 555 -15.11 -41.78 -16.71
C LYS A 555 -14.95 -40.26 -16.62
N LYS A 556 -13.85 -39.75 -16.06
CA LYS A 556 -13.56 -38.30 -15.94
C LYS A 556 -12.31 -37.93 -16.79
N PRO A 557 -12.45 -37.74 -18.13
CA PRO A 557 -11.31 -37.49 -19.02
C PRO A 557 -10.43 -36.29 -18.59
N ALA A 558 -11.07 -35.20 -18.17
CA ALA A 558 -10.35 -34.01 -17.69
C ALA A 558 -9.53 -34.28 -16.42
N PHE A 559 -9.99 -35.17 -15.53
CA PHE A 559 -9.22 -35.53 -14.34
C PHE A 559 -8.03 -36.44 -14.70
N LEU A 560 -8.23 -37.37 -15.63
CA LEU A 560 -7.15 -38.22 -16.14
C LEU A 560 -6.04 -37.41 -16.84
N ASP A 561 -6.41 -36.38 -17.61
CA ASP A 561 -5.46 -35.43 -18.21
C ASP A 561 -4.61 -34.76 -17.13
N GLU A 562 -5.22 -34.20 -16.08
CA GLU A 562 -4.48 -33.56 -14.98
C GLU A 562 -3.59 -34.55 -14.20
N LEU A 563 -4.07 -35.78 -13.92
CA LEU A 563 -3.28 -36.82 -13.25
C LEU A 563 -2.06 -37.27 -14.07
N SER A 564 -2.19 -37.35 -15.40
CA SER A 564 -1.09 -37.74 -16.30
C SER A 564 0.08 -36.75 -16.31
N ARG A 565 -0.18 -35.51 -15.90
CA ARG A 565 0.81 -34.43 -15.82
C ARG A 565 1.60 -34.45 -14.50
N ILE A 566 1.27 -35.35 -13.58
CA ILE A 566 2.00 -35.52 -12.32
C ILE A 566 3.21 -36.45 -12.58
N LYS A 567 4.41 -35.89 -12.67
CA LYS A 567 5.69 -36.63 -12.79
C LYS A 567 6.38 -36.81 -11.45
#